data_AF-A0A4S2RH04-F1
#
_entry.id   AF-A0A4S2RH04-F1
#
_cell.length_a   1.000
_cell.length_b   1.000
_cell.length_c   1.000
_cell.angle_alpha   90.00
_cell.angle_beta   90.00
_cell.angle_gamma   90.00
#
_symmetry.space_group_name_H-M   'P 1'
#
loop_
_entity.id
_entity.type
_entity.pdbx_description
1 polymer ?
#
loop_
_entity_poly.entity_id
_entity_poly.type
_entity_poly.pdbx_seq_one_letter_code
_entity_poly.pdbx_strand_id
1 'polypeptide(L)' 'MRGLADAEELSAPCPRGPLPASGHPPGGLSPADRRRLDLHACLTAAGVPPLDGDLHAIEVLTTVDDATNAAVRRWISSAF' A
#
# COMPACT_ATOMS: atom_id res chain seq x y z
N MET A 1 -51.51 23.83 -11.55
CA MET A 1 -51.11 22.82 -10.54
C MET A 1 -50.86 21.50 -11.27
N ARG A 2 -49.76 20.81 -10.93
CA ARG A 2 -49.12 19.62 -11.58
C ARG A 2 -48.37 19.94 -12.87
N GLY A 3 -47.06 19.74 -12.99
CA GLY A 3 -46.08 19.05 -12.14
C GLY A 3 -45.09 18.35 -13.07
N LEU A 4 -43.84 18.79 -13.04
CA LEU A 4 -42.70 18.33 -13.83
C LEU A 4 -42.63 16.80 -13.89
N ALA A 5 -42.66 16.20 -15.09
CA ALA A 5 -42.31 14.79 -15.25
C ALA A 5 -40.78 14.69 -15.21
N ASP A 6 -40.36 14.19 -14.07
CA ASP A 6 -39.02 14.01 -13.52
C ASP A 6 -38.02 13.36 -14.49
N ALA A 7 -36.90 14.05 -14.67
CA ALA A 7 -35.70 13.53 -15.29
C ALA A 7 -34.92 12.72 -14.24
N GLU A 8 -35.29 11.46 -14.04
CA GLU A 8 -34.55 10.59 -13.12
C GLU A 8 -34.78 9.11 -13.52
N GLU A 9 -34.41 8.75 -14.77
CA GLU A 9 -34.13 7.34 -15.06
C GLU A 9 -32.77 7.01 -14.44
N LEU A 10 -32.85 6.75 -13.14
CA LEU A 10 -31.79 6.28 -12.27
C LEU A 10 -31.13 5.07 -12.91
N SER A 11 -29.93 5.30 -13.47
CA SER A 11 -28.99 4.25 -13.84
C SER A 11 -28.84 3.32 -12.62
N ALA A 12 -29.43 2.13 -12.73
CA ALA A 12 -29.42 1.15 -11.66
C ALA A 12 -27.95 0.88 -11.24
N PRO A 13 -27.61 0.94 -9.95
CA PRO A 13 -26.26 0.55 -9.54
C PRO A 13 -26.08 -0.94 -9.87
N CYS A 14 -25.04 -1.25 -10.64
CA CYS A 14 -24.61 -2.61 -10.92
C CYS A 14 -24.66 -3.44 -9.62
N PRO A 15 -25.18 -4.68 -9.62
CA PRO A 15 -25.16 -5.51 -8.44
C PRO A 15 -23.70 -5.68 -8.03
N ARG A 16 -23.31 -5.06 -6.91
CA ARG A 16 -21.97 -5.19 -6.35
C ARG A 16 -21.80 -6.68 -6.04
N GLY A 17 -21.07 -7.38 -6.91
CA GLY A 17 -20.57 -8.72 -6.61
C GLY A 17 -19.81 -8.68 -5.28
N PRO A 18 -19.60 -9.82 -4.60
CA PRO A 18 -18.93 -9.85 -3.31
C PRO A 18 -17.59 -9.15 -3.47
N LEU A 19 -17.41 -8.05 -2.73
CA LEU A 19 -16.10 -7.43 -2.58
C LEU A 19 -15.14 -8.54 -2.13
N PRO A 20 -13.93 -8.67 -2.71
CA PRO A 20 -12.96 -9.60 -2.14
C PRO A 20 -12.84 -9.22 -0.66
N ALA A 21 -13.06 -10.18 0.22
CA ALA A 21 -12.85 -9.98 1.63
C ALA A 21 -11.35 -9.68 1.80
N SER A 22 -10.98 -8.40 1.79
CA SER A 22 -9.71 -7.94 2.30
C SER A 22 -9.77 -8.22 3.79
N GLY A 23 -9.49 -9.47 4.15
CA GLY A 23 -9.32 -9.93 5.51
C GLY A 23 -8.06 -9.26 6.04
N HIS A 24 -8.17 -8.00 6.43
CA HIS A 24 -7.21 -7.43 7.34
C HIS A 24 -7.62 -7.91 8.74
N PRO A 25 -6.89 -8.88 9.34
CA PRO A 25 -7.20 -9.28 10.70
C PRO A 25 -7.08 -8.06 11.61
N PRO A 26 -7.94 -7.90 12.63
CA PRO A 26 -7.76 -6.88 13.65
C PRO A 26 -6.56 -7.30 14.52
N GLY A 27 -5.34 -7.00 14.09
CA GLY A 27 -4.16 -7.52 14.76
C GLY A 27 -2.84 -7.14 14.12
N GLY A 28 -2.44 -5.88 14.27
CA GLY A 28 -1.08 -5.42 14.03
C GLY A 28 -0.57 -5.54 12.59
N LEU A 29 0.48 -4.78 12.28
CA LEU A 29 1.23 -5.01 11.05
C LEU A 29 1.99 -6.32 11.20
N SER A 30 1.97 -7.17 10.18
CA SER A 30 2.88 -8.31 10.13
C SER A 30 4.33 -7.78 10.17
N PRO A 31 5.30 -8.57 10.66
CA PRO A 31 6.70 -8.14 10.67
C PRO A 31 7.21 -7.81 9.25
N ALA A 32 6.70 -8.48 8.22
CA ALA A 32 7.01 -8.17 6.82
C ALA A 32 6.43 -6.81 6.39
N ASP A 33 5.18 -6.51 6.75
CA ASP A 33 4.54 -5.22 6.46
C ASP A 33 5.26 -4.07 7.18
N ARG A 34 5.68 -4.30 8.43
CA ARG A 34 6.46 -3.33 9.21
C ARG A 34 7.79 -3.02 8.52
N ARG A 35 8.53 -4.05 8.08
CA ARG A 35 9.78 -3.91 7.32
C ARG A 35 9.58 -3.18 6.00
N ARG A 36 8.47 -3.47 5.29
CA ARG A 36 8.11 -2.80 4.03
C ARG A 36 7.93 -1.31 4.24
N LEU A 37 7.13 -0.93 5.23
CA LEU A 37 6.84 0.46 5.54
C LEU A 37 8.11 1.22 5.94
N ASP A 38 8.94 0.62 6.77
CA ASP A 38 10.15 1.27 7.26
C ASP A 38 11.19 1.48 6.13
N LEU A 39 11.35 0.48 5.27
CA LEU A 39 12.20 0.61 4.08
C LEU A 39 11.67 1.70 3.12
N HIS A 40 10.37 1.72 2.84
CA HIS A 40 9.75 2.76 2.01
C HIS A 40 9.98 4.17 2.57
N ALA A 41 9.83 4.33 3.90
CA ALA A 41 10.06 5.61 4.57
C ALA A 41 11.51 6.06 4.46
N CYS A 42 12.47 5.14 4.67
CA CYS A 42 13.90 5.42 4.55
C CYS A 42 14.29 5.85 3.13
N LEU A 43 13.81 5.13 2.11
CA LEU A 43 14.06 5.45 0.70
C LEU A 43 13.48 6.82 0.32
N THR A 44 12.25 7.11 0.76
CA THR A 44 11.61 8.40 0.53
C THR A 44 12.38 9.54 1.21
N ALA A 45 12.83 9.35 2.46
CA ALA A 45 13.63 10.34 3.19
C ALA A 45 15.00 10.58 2.53
N ALA A 46 15.58 9.55 1.90
CA ALA A 46 16.81 9.65 1.11
C ALA A 46 16.59 10.29 -0.28
N GLY A 47 15.36 10.66 -0.64
CA GLY A 47 15.04 11.27 -1.94
C GLY A 47 14.93 10.27 -3.10
N VAL A 48 14.83 8.97 -2.82
CA VAL A 48 14.68 7.90 -3.82
C VAL A 48 13.31 7.23 -3.63
N PRO A 49 12.19 7.87 -4.03
CA PRO A 49 10.88 7.26 -3.90
C PRO A 49 10.82 6.01 -4.80
N PRO A 50 10.39 4.85 -4.26
CA PRO A 50 10.31 3.64 -5.08
C PRO A 50 9.27 3.77 -6.18
N LEU A 51 9.62 3.40 -7.40
CA LEU A 51 8.74 3.38 -8.57
C LEU A 51 8.05 2.02 -8.69
N ASP A 52 7.02 1.91 -9.54
CA ASP A 52 6.35 0.63 -9.82
C ASP A 52 7.32 -0.47 -10.28
N GLY A 53 8.41 -0.10 -10.96
CA GLY A 53 9.48 -1.02 -11.36
C GLY A 53 10.29 -1.60 -10.20
N ASP A 54 10.28 -0.94 -9.03
CA ASP A 54 11.06 -1.32 -7.85
C ASP A 54 10.27 -2.19 -6.87
N LEU A 55 8.98 -2.42 -7.13
CA LEU A 55 8.09 -3.16 -6.22
C LEU A 55 8.59 -4.59 -5.96
N HIS A 56 9.14 -5.26 -6.97
CA HIS A 56 9.72 -6.58 -6.80
C HIS A 56 10.95 -6.56 -5.85
N ALA A 57 11.82 -5.56 -5.98
CA ALA A 57 12.98 -5.41 -5.11
C ALA A 57 12.54 -5.13 -3.66
N ILE A 58 11.51 -4.29 -3.48
CA ILE A 58 10.92 -4.03 -2.16
C ILE A 58 10.36 -5.31 -1.56
N GLU A 59 9.59 -6.09 -2.32
CA GLU A 59 9.05 -7.36 -1.83
C GLU A 59 10.15 -8.32 -1.39
N VAL A 60 11.20 -8.50 -2.20
CA VAL A 60 12.36 -9.34 -1.81
C VAL A 60 12.99 -8.83 -0.51
N LEU A 61 13.21 -7.51 -0.38
CA LEU A 61 13.77 -6.90 0.82
C LEU A 61 12.85 -6.98 2.06
N THR A 62 11.58 -7.36 1.91
CA THR A 62 10.69 -7.63 3.06
C THR A 62 10.79 -9.05 3.58
N THR A 63 11.33 -9.97 2.77
CA THR A 63 11.53 -11.38 3.14
C THR A 63 12.81 -11.61 3.93
N VAL A 64 13.78 -10.68 3.87
CA VAL A 64 15.00 -10.72 4.69
C VAL A 64 14.67 -10.47 6.16
N ASP A 65 15.53 -10.95 7.05
CA ASP A 65 15.39 -10.79 8.49
C ASP A 65 15.60 -9.32 8.93
N ASP A 66 15.17 -9.02 10.16
CA ASP A 66 15.22 -7.67 10.72
C ASP A 66 16.65 -7.10 10.84
N ALA A 67 17.65 -7.95 11.12
CA ALA A 67 19.04 -7.48 11.24
C ALA A 67 19.57 -7.05 9.86
N THR A 68 19.30 -7.84 8.83
CA THR A 68 19.63 -7.51 7.44
C THR A 68 18.92 -6.24 6.98
N ASN A 69 17.61 -6.11 7.26
CA ASN A 69 16.85 -4.92 6.88
C ASN A 69 17.38 -3.65 7.58
N ALA A 70 17.70 -3.73 8.87
CA ALA A 70 18.29 -2.61 9.62
C ALA A 70 19.65 -2.17 9.07
N ALA A 71 20.50 -3.12 8.64
CA ALA A 71 21.79 -2.80 8.03
C ALA A 71 21.62 -2.04 6.70
N VAL A 72 20.71 -2.48 5.84
CA VAL A 72 20.41 -1.81 4.56
C VAL A 72 19.92 -0.39 4.79
N ARG A 73 18.97 -0.19 5.72
CA ARG A 73 18.47 1.15 6.08
C ARG A 73 19.57 2.06 6.61
N ARG A 74 20.48 1.52 7.43
CA ARG A 74 21.63 2.28 7.94
C ARG A 74 22.54 2.73 6.80
N TRP A 75 22.82 1.87 5.83
CA TRP A 75 23.62 2.23 4.66
C TRP A 75 22.98 3.35 3.84
N ILE A 76 21.69 3.20 3.52
CA ILE A 76 20.92 4.21 2.77
C ILE A 76 20.95 5.55 3.51
N SER A 77 20.68 5.55 4.82
CA SER A 77 20.71 6.77 5.63
C SER A 77 22.10 7.38 5.82
N SER A 78 23.17 6.63 5.55
CA SER A 78 24.56 7.13 5.64
C SER A 78 25.14 7.58 4.31
N ALA A 79 24.47 7.25 3.20
CA ALA A 79 24.93 7.56 1.85
C ALA A 79 24.49 8.96 1.37
N PHE A 80 23.56 9.59 2.09
CA PHE A 80 22.98 10.91 1.82
C PHE A 80 23.00 11.76 3.09
#